data_AF-A0A4Q3CKF9-F1
#
_entry.id   AF-A0A4Q3CKF9-F1
#
_cell.length_a   1.000
_cell.length_b   1.000
_cell.length_c   1.000
_cell.angle_alpha   90.00
_cell.angle_beta   90.00
_cell.angle_gamma   90.00
#
_symmetry.space_group_name_H-M   'P 1'
#
loop_
_entity.id
_entity.type
_entity.pdbx_description
1 polymer ?
#
loop_
_entity_poly.entity_id
_entity_poly.type
_entity_poly.pdbx_seq_one_letter_code
_entity_poly.pdbx_strand_id
1 'polypeptide(L)'
;SDMADNKAHIMITVNSIILSAIISLVLRKLDESSFLVIPTFMLLAVSLLTITFSILATRPSIPSGHFSPDDLKARRVNLLFFGNFYRMSLNEYSEGMVQMMEDKDFLYGSLIRDNYSQGVILGRKYRLLRVSYNIFMFGLILSVIAFIVASILNGTK
;
A
#
# COMPACT_ATOMS: atom_id res chain seq x y z
N SER A 1 6.52 -2.72 9.11
CA SER A 1 5.38 -2.30 8.27
C SER A 1 5.40 -0.80 8.04
N ASP A 2 5.61 -0.03 9.11
CA ASP A 2 5.46 1.43 9.18
C ASP A 2 6.22 2.20 8.11
N MET A 3 7.44 1.77 7.75
CA MET A 3 8.20 2.41 6.68
C MET A 3 7.50 2.35 5.31
N ALA A 4 6.89 1.20 4.97
CA ALA A 4 6.15 1.06 3.72
C ALA A 4 4.83 1.86 3.77
N ASP A 5 4.14 1.81 4.92
CA ASP A 5 2.89 2.54 5.10
C ASP A 5 3.12 4.07 5.06
N ASN A 6 4.23 4.56 5.63
CA ASN A 6 4.67 5.96 5.52
C ASN A 6 4.97 6.37 4.08
N LYS A 7 5.64 5.52 3.29
CA LYS A 7 5.90 5.79 1.86
C LYS A 7 4.60 5.86 1.06
N ALA A 8 3.66 4.96 1.34
CA ALA A 8 2.34 5.00 0.72
C ALA A 8 1.59 6.29 1.09
N HIS A 9 1.61 6.66 2.37
CA HIS A 9 0.98 7.88 2.86
C HIS A 9 1.52 9.13 2.14
N ILE A 10 2.85 9.26 2.02
CA ILE A 10 3.47 10.37 1.27
C ILE A 10 2.95 10.41 -0.17
N MET A 11 2.90 9.27 -0.87
CA MET A 11 2.38 9.20 -2.25
C MET A 11 0.92 9.61 -2.35
N ILE A 12 0.08 9.19 -1.38
CA ILE A 12 -1.33 9.57 -1.32
C ILE A 12 -1.47 11.07 -1.08
N THR A 13 -0.73 11.64 -0.12
CA THR A 13 -0.82 13.07 0.23
C THR A 13 -0.40 13.95 -0.94
N VAL A 14 0.77 13.69 -1.54
CA VAL A 14 1.27 14.49 -2.67
C VAL A 14 0.29 14.47 -3.84
N ASN A 15 -0.22 13.29 -4.21
CA ASN A 15 -1.15 13.18 -5.34
C ASN A 15 -2.53 13.75 -5.03
N SER A 16 -3.00 13.68 -3.78
CA SER A 16 -4.25 14.33 -3.35
C SER A 16 -4.18 15.85 -3.46
N ILE A 17 -3.02 16.45 -3.11
CA ILE A 17 -2.78 17.89 -3.28
C ILE A 17 -2.82 18.26 -4.77
N ILE A 18 -2.15 17.49 -5.63
CA ILE A 18 -2.16 17.70 -7.09
C ILE A 18 -3.59 17.63 -7.64
N LEU A 19 -4.34 16.57 -7.29
CA LEU A 19 -5.74 16.41 -7.69
C LEU A 19 -6.61 17.59 -7.26
N SER A 20 -6.50 18.02 -6.00
CA SER A 20 -7.25 19.17 -5.47
C SER A 20 -6.96 20.45 -6.25
N ALA A 21 -5.68 20.73 -6.52
CA ALA A 21 -5.27 21.89 -7.30
C ALA A 21 -5.80 21.85 -8.75
N ILE A 22 -5.72 20.69 -9.41
CA ILE A 22 -6.19 20.52 -10.79
C ILE A 22 -7.71 20.67 -10.87
N ILE A 23 -8.47 20.03 -9.98
CA ILE A 23 -9.93 20.14 -9.97
C ILE A 23 -10.35 21.61 -9.82
N SER A 24 -9.70 22.34 -8.90
CA SER A 24 -9.93 23.78 -8.73
C SER A 24 -9.64 24.58 -10.00
N LEU A 25 -8.55 24.26 -10.71
CA LEU A 25 -8.20 24.90 -11.98
C LEU A 25 -9.18 24.57 -13.11
N VAL A 26 -9.60 23.31 -13.25
CA VAL A 26 -10.56 22.85 -14.26
C VAL A 26 -11.91 23.54 -14.07
N LEU A 27 -12.42 23.59 -12.84
CA LEU A 27 -13.68 24.26 -12.52
C LEU A 27 -13.68 25.75 -12.88
N ARG A 28 -12.52 26.42 -12.80
CA ARG A 28 -12.40 27.86 -13.13
C ARG A 28 -12.19 28.13 -14.61
N LYS A 29 -11.73 27.16 -15.41
CA LYS A 29 -11.28 27.36 -16.80
C LYS A 29 -11.96 26.45 -17.84
N LEU A 30 -13.06 25.79 -17.44
CA LEU A 30 -13.79 24.84 -18.27
C LEU A 30 -14.23 25.41 -19.63
N ASP A 31 -14.55 26.70 -19.70
CA ASP A 31 -15.07 27.34 -20.92
C ASP A 31 -14.00 28.01 -21.81
N GLU A 32 -12.80 28.33 -21.29
CA GLU A 32 -11.81 29.16 -22.01
C GLU A 32 -10.56 28.40 -22.50
N SER A 33 -10.24 27.22 -21.95
CA SER A 33 -8.91 26.58 -22.12
C SER A 33 -8.96 25.16 -22.71
N SER A 34 -9.67 24.98 -23.83
CA SER A 34 -9.85 23.66 -24.48
C SER A 34 -8.53 22.92 -24.80
N PHE A 35 -7.43 23.62 -25.10
CA PHE A 35 -6.14 23.00 -25.41
C PHE A 35 -5.44 22.34 -24.20
N LEU A 36 -5.82 22.70 -22.97
CA LEU A 36 -5.24 22.15 -21.73
C LEU A 36 -6.00 20.91 -21.22
N VAL A 37 -7.11 20.53 -21.85
CA VAL A 37 -7.96 19.43 -21.40
C VAL A 37 -7.20 18.11 -21.41
N ILE A 38 -6.52 17.78 -22.51
CA ILE A 38 -5.75 16.53 -22.67
C ILE A 38 -4.65 16.39 -21.60
N PRO A 39 -3.71 17.35 -21.43
CA PRO A 39 -2.66 17.23 -20.42
C PRO A 39 -3.22 17.20 -18.99
N THR A 40 -4.36 17.86 -18.76
CA THR A 40 -5.05 17.82 -17.46
C THR A 40 -5.61 16.44 -17.14
N PHE A 41 -6.35 15.82 -18.06
CA PHE A 41 -6.85 14.46 -17.88
C PHE A 41 -5.72 13.44 -17.72
N MET A 42 -4.62 13.62 -18.45
CA MET A 42 -3.44 12.78 -18.30
C MET A 42 -2.88 12.84 -16.87
N LEU A 43 -2.71 14.06 -16.32
CA LEU A 43 -2.18 14.25 -14.98
C LEU A 43 -3.15 13.70 -13.90
N LEU A 44 -4.46 13.90 -14.09
CA LEU A 44 -5.48 13.30 -13.21
C LEU A 44 -5.41 11.77 -13.22
N ALA A 45 -5.27 11.15 -14.39
CA ALA A 45 -5.15 9.70 -14.52
C ALA A 45 -3.89 9.18 -13.82
N VAL A 46 -2.74 9.84 -14.01
CA VAL A 46 -1.47 9.50 -13.34
C VAL A 46 -1.61 9.57 -11.83
N SER A 47 -2.18 10.66 -11.31
CA SER A 47 -2.37 10.83 -9.86
C SER A 47 -3.34 9.81 -9.28
N LEU A 48 -4.44 9.53 -9.96
CA LEU A 48 -5.41 8.52 -9.52
C LEU A 48 -4.79 7.11 -9.50
N LEU A 49 -4.06 6.73 -10.55
CA LEU A 49 -3.36 5.44 -10.60
C LEU A 49 -2.31 5.32 -9.49
N THR A 50 -1.53 6.39 -9.25
CA THR A 50 -0.52 6.43 -8.18
C THR A 50 -1.17 6.23 -6.80
N ILE A 51 -2.26 6.94 -6.52
CA ILE A 51 -3.02 6.78 -5.26
C ILE A 51 -3.55 5.35 -5.14
N THR A 52 -4.11 4.80 -6.22
CA THR A 52 -4.67 3.45 -6.25
C THR A 52 -3.63 2.42 -5.80
N PHE A 53 -2.45 2.40 -6.43
CA PHE A 53 -1.39 1.45 -6.05
C PHE A 53 -0.85 1.68 -4.62
N SER A 54 -0.85 2.93 -4.15
CA SER A 54 -0.44 3.26 -2.78
C SER A 54 -1.44 2.73 -1.75
N ILE A 55 -2.75 2.85 -1.99
CA ILE A 55 -3.80 2.27 -1.16
C ILE A 55 -3.75 0.73 -1.18
N LEU A 56 -3.53 0.14 -2.36
CA LEU A 56 -3.35 -1.31 -2.48
C LEU A 56 -2.18 -1.83 -1.64
N ALA A 57 -1.11 -1.04 -1.49
CA ALA A 57 0.05 -1.40 -0.67
C ALA A 57 -0.23 -1.36 0.84
N THR A 58 -1.18 -0.54 1.30
CA THR A 58 -1.54 -0.41 2.72
C THR A 58 -2.77 -1.21 3.12
N ARG A 59 -3.47 -1.83 2.16
CA ARG A 59 -4.68 -2.61 2.43
C ARG A 59 -4.41 -3.73 3.45
N PRO A 60 -5.09 -3.74 4.60
CA PRO A 60 -4.92 -4.80 5.59
C PRO A 60 -5.49 -6.13 5.08
N SER A 61 -4.86 -7.23 5.48
CA SER A 61 -5.41 -8.58 5.33
C SER A 61 -5.90 -9.03 6.71
N ILE A 62 -7.13 -9.55 6.79
CA ILE A 62 -7.76 -9.97 8.05
C ILE A 62 -7.65 -11.51 8.15
N PRO A 63 -6.86 -12.05 9.09
CA PRO A 63 -6.78 -13.48 9.35
C PRO A 63 -7.92 -13.97 10.27
N SER A 64 -8.00 -15.29 10.54
CA SER A 64 -9.10 -15.90 11.32
C SER A 64 -9.15 -15.47 12.79
N GLY A 65 -7.99 -15.26 13.42
CA GLY A 65 -7.86 -14.79 14.80
C GLY A 65 -7.94 -15.84 15.90
N HIS A 66 -8.11 -17.12 15.54
CA HIS A 66 -8.19 -18.25 16.48
C HIS A 66 -7.30 -19.41 16.02
N PHE A 67 -6.84 -20.21 16.97
CA PHE A 67 -6.18 -21.49 16.73
C PHE A 67 -6.86 -22.62 17.51
N SER A 68 -6.82 -23.85 16.98
CA SER A 68 -7.31 -25.04 17.69
C SER A 68 -6.21 -25.66 18.57
N PRO A 69 -6.56 -26.31 19.69
CA PRO A 69 -5.63 -27.16 20.43
C PRO A 69 -4.94 -28.22 19.55
N ASP A 70 -5.61 -28.71 18.51
CA ASP A 70 -5.02 -29.67 17.57
C ASP A 70 -3.96 -29.02 16.67
N ASP A 71 -4.14 -27.74 16.29
CA ASP A 71 -3.13 -26.99 15.53
C ASP A 71 -1.87 -26.74 16.36
N LEU A 72 -2.04 -26.58 17.67
CA LEU A 72 -0.96 -26.43 18.64
C LEU A 72 -0.16 -27.74 18.77
N LYS A 73 -0.86 -28.87 19.01
CA LYS A 73 -0.23 -30.20 19.07
C LYS A 73 0.48 -30.59 17.78
N ALA A 74 -0.09 -30.20 16.64
CA ALA A 74 0.49 -30.47 15.32
C ALA A 74 1.59 -29.46 14.92
N ARG A 75 1.94 -28.49 15.77
CA ARG A 75 2.91 -27.41 15.48
C ARG A 75 2.59 -26.63 14.19
N ARG A 76 1.30 -26.49 13.85
CA ARG A 76 0.81 -25.85 12.62
C ARG A 76 0.49 -24.36 12.82
N VAL A 77 0.15 -23.96 14.03
CA VAL A 77 -0.10 -22.56 14.37
C VAL A 77 1.21 -21.83 14.68
N ASN A 78 1.34 -20.59 14.20
CA ASN A 78 2.39 -19.67 14.64
C ASN A 78 1.80 -18.69 15.67
N LEU A 79 2.02 -18.95 16.95
CA LEU A 79 1.49 -18.11 18.03
C LEU A 79 2.13 -16.72 18.12
N LEU A 80 3.26 -16.49 17.43
CA LEU A 80 3.91 -15.18 17.39
C LEU A 80 3.22 -14.21 16.41
N PHE A 81 2.44 -14.75 15.47
CA PHE A 81 1.70 -13.94 14.52
C PHE A 81 0.33 -13.54 15.08
N PHE A 82 0.11 -12.23 15.26
CA PHE A 82 -1.13 -11.67 15.81
C PHE A 82 -2.40 -12.21 15.13
N GLY A 83 -2.34 -12.47 13.82
CA GLY A 83 -3.47 -12.99 13.06
C GLY A 83 -3.99 -14.35 13.52
N ASN A 84 -3.19 -15.11 14.25
CA ASN A 84 -3.57 -16.43 14.75
C ASN A 84 -4.22 -16.40 16.13
N PHE A 85 -4.15 -15.29 16.87
CA PHE A 85 -4.60 -15.24 18.27
C PHE A 85 -5.39 -14.00 18.69
N TYR A 86 -5.54 -12.97 17.84
CA TYR A 86 -6.12 -11.69 18.26
C TYR A 86 -7.58 -11.74 18.77
N ARG A 87 -8.29 -12.87 18.59
CA ARG A 87 -9.65 -13.10 19.10
C ARG A 87 -9.70 -14.08 20.27
N MET A 88 -8.56 -14.50 20.80
CA MET A 88 -8.49 -15.45 21.92
C MET A 88 -8.34 -14.73 23.26
N SER A 89 -8.75 -15.41 24.33
CA SER A 89 -8.53 -14.89 25.69
C SER A 89 -7.04 -14.93 26.04
N LEU A 90 -6.62 -14.06 26.96
CA LEU A 90 -5.24 -14.05 27.45
C LEU A 90 -4.83 -15.40 28.06
N ASN A 91 -5.75 -16.08 28.76
CA ASN A 91 -5.49 -17.37 29.37
C ASN A 91 -5.19 -18.44 28.31
N GLU A 92 -6.05 -18.58 27.30
CA GLU A 92 -5.85 -19.55 26.21
C GLU A 92 -4.57 -19.27 25.42
N TYR A 93 -4.28 -17.99 25.15
CA TYR A 93 -3.03 -17.60 24.49
C TYR A 93 -1.80 -17.91 25.34
N SER A 94 -1.85 -17.59 26.65
CA SER A 94 -0.76 -17.82 27.59
C SER A 94 -0.44 -19.30 27.72
N GLU A 95 -1.45 -20.16 27.85
CA GLU A 95 -1.29 -21.61 27.89
C GLU A 95 -0.62 -22.15 26.63
N GLY A 96 -1.04 -21.69 25.45
CA GLY A 96 -0.41 -22.08 24.18
C GLY A 96 1.04 -21.59 24.08
N MET A 97 1.32 -20.39 24.56
CA MET A 97 2.67 -19.82 24.55
C MET A 97 3.62 -20.58 25.48
N VAL A 98 3.18 -20.97 26.68
CA VAL A 98 3.98 -21.79 27.59
C VAL A 98 4.32 -23.14 26.95
N GLN A 99 3.34 -23.81 26.35
CA GLN A 99 3.57 -25.07 25.63
C GLN A 99 4.58 -24.91 24.48
N MET A 100 4.50 -23.81 23.72
CA MET A 100 5.48 -23.50 22.68
C MET A 100 6.88 -23.23 23.24
N MET A 101 7.00 -22.56 24.39
CA MET A 101 8.29 -22.24 25.00
C MET A 101 9.00 -23.49 25.59
N GLU A 102 8.24 -24.49 26.02
CA GLU A 102 8.77 -25.77 26.50
C GLU A 102 9.32 -26.64 25.35
N ASP A 103 8.86 -26.42 24.12
CA ASP A 103 9.27 -27.14 22.91
C ASP A 103 10.16 -26.27 22.01
N LYS A 104 11.48 -26.43 22.15
CA LYS A 104 12.48 -25.63 21.40
C LYS A 104 12.29 -25.68 19.89
N ASP A 105 11.99 -26.85 19.34
CA ASP A 105 11.81 -27.00 17.88
C ASP A 105 10.57 -26.26 17.42
N PHE A 106 9.49 -26.31 18.20
CA PHE A 106 8.29 -25.54 17.92
C PHE A 106 8.54 -24.03 18.03
N LEU A 107 9.20 -23.57 19.09
CA LEU A 107 9.53 -22.16 19.29
C LEU A 107 10.39 -21.60 18.15
N TYR A 108 11.53 -22.25 17.84
CA TYR A 108 12.42 -21.78 16.77
C TYR A 108 11.76 -21.88 15.40
N GLY A 109 10.99 -22.94 15.14
CA GLY A 109 10.20 -23.07 13.93
C GLY A 109 9.20 -21.93 13.76
N SER A 110 8.49 -21.55 14.83
CA SER A 110 7.56 -20.42 14.84
C SER A 110 8.26 -19.08 14.58
N LEU A 111 9.41 -18.83 15.22
CA LEU A 111 10.22 -17.63 14.97
C LEU A 111 10.66 -17.51 13.51
N ILE A 112 11.15 -18.60 12.91
CA ILE A 112 11.59 -18.63 11.51
C ILE A 112 10.41 -18.35 10.58
N ARG A 113 9.28 -19.04 10.79
CA ARG A 113 8.07 -18.87 9.97
C ARG A 113 7.51 -17.46 10.10
N ASP A 114 7.49 -16.90 11.29
CA ASP A 114 7.00 -15.54 11.55
C ASP A 114 7.86 -14.52 10.81
N ASN A 115 9.19 -14.57 11.02
CA ASN A 115 10.13 -13.67 10.38
C ASN A 115 10.07 -13.77 8.85
N TYR A 116 10.01 -14.99 8.30
CA TYR A 116 9.83 -15.20 6.86
C TYR A 116 8.52 -14.61 6.35
N SER A 117 7.41 -14.85 7.05
CA SER A 117 6.08 -14.35 6.67
C SER A 117 6.03 -12.82 6.67
N GLN A 118 6.61 -12.18 7.70
CA GLN A 118 6.74 -10.72 7.75
C GLN A 118 7.54 -10.19 6.55
N GLY A 119 8.65 -10.84 6.20
CA GLY A 119 9.46 -10.50 5.03
C GLY A 119 8.68 -10.61 3.71
N VAL A 120 7.92 -11.68 3.51
CA VAL A 120 7.08 -11.89 2.31
C VAL A 120 6.00 -10.81 2.19
N ILE A 121 5.30 -10.50 3.28
CA ILE A 121 4.26 -9.46 3.31
C ILE A 121 4.88 -8.10 2.98
N LEU A 122 6.02 -7.78 3.59
CA LEU A 122 6.72 -6.53 3.34
C LEU A 122 7.16 -6.42 1.87
N GLY A 123 7.73 -7.48 1.30
CA GLY A 123 8.10 -7.54 -0.12
C GLY A 123 6.92 -7.26 -1.06
N ARG A 124 5.73 -7.80 -0.76
CA ARG A 124 4.50 -7.52 -1.52
C ARG A 124 4.13 -6.03 -1.46
N LYS A 125 4.18 -5.41 -0.28
CA LYS A 125 3.93 -3.96 -0.13
C LYS A 125 4.91 -3.13 -0.96
N TYR A 126 6.21 -3.45 -0.89
CA TYR A 126 7.24 -2.75 -1.65
C TYR A 126 7.09 -2.90 -3.17
N ARG A 127 6.60 -4.04 -3.66
CA ARG A 127 6.33 -4.24 -5.08
C ARG A 127 5.22 -3.30 -5.58
N LEU A 128 4.13 -3.17 -4.83
CA LEU A 128 3.03 -2.26 -5.17
C LEU A 128 3.48 -0.79 -5.09
N LEU A 129 4.25 -0.44 -4.06
CA LEU A 129 4.84 0.90 -3.94
C LEU A 129 5.75 1.21 -5.11
N ARG A 130 6.61 0.28 -5.54
CA ARG A 130 7.48 0.49 -6.69
C ARG A 130 6.69 0.81 -7.96
N VAL A 131 5.57 0.13 -8.17
CA VAL A 131 4.67 0.43 -9.30
C VAL A 131 4.08 1.84 -9.17
N SER A 132 3.59 2.21 -7.97
CA SER A 132 3.12 3.57 -7.68
C SER A 132 4.17 4.64 -8.00
N TYR A 133 5.40 4.47 -7.52
CA TYR A 133 6.51 5.38 -7.80
C TYR A 133 6.83 5.50 -9.29
N ASN A 134 6.84 4.38 -10.03
CA ASN A 134 7.12 4.40 -11.46
C ASN A 134 6.01 5.13 -12.23
N ILE A 135 4.73 4.85 -11.93
CA ILE A 135 3.60 5.53 -12.55
C ILE A 135 3.68 7.03 -12.29
N PHE A 136 3.92 7.42 -11.03
CA PHE A 136 4.04 8.82 -10.67
C PHE A 136 5.19 9.51 -11.39
N MET A 137 6.39 8.93 -11.33
CA MET A 137 7.60 9.52 -11.89
C MET A 137 7.50 9.72 -13.40
N PHE A 138 7.19 8.67 -14.16
CA PHE A 138 7.10 8.77 -15.62
C PHE A 138 5.84 9.51 -16.06
N GLY A 139 4.72 9.27 -15.39
CA GLY A 139 3.45 9.93 -15.70
C GLY A 139 3.53 11.45 -15.49
N LEU A 140 4.11 11.91 -14.39
CA LEU A 140 4.27 13.34 -14.11
C LEU A 140 5.14 14.02 -15.16
N ILE A 141 6.29 13.42 -15.52
CA ILE A 141 7.17 13.95 -16.55
C ILE A 141 6.42 14.07 -17.88
N LEU A 142 5.72 13.02 -18.30
CA LEU A 142 4.95 13.03 -19.55
C LEU A 142 3.81 14.05 -19.52
N SER A 143 3.12 14.21 -18.40
CA SER A 143 2.08 15.22 -18.24
C SER A 143 2.65 16.64 -18.36
N VAL A 144 3.79 16.93 -17.73
CA VAL A 144 4.46 18.23 -17.84
C VAL A 144 4.86 18.52 -19.29
N ILE A 145 5.42 17.54 -20.00
CA ILE A 145 5.75 17.68 -21.42
C ILE A 145 4.48 17.97 -22.24
N ALA A 146 3.38 17.26 -21.97
CA ALA A 146 2.11 17.49 -22.65
C ALA A 146 1.56 18.91 -22.40
N PHE A 147 1.69 19.44 -21.19
CA PHE A 147 1.33 20.83 -20.87
C PHE A 147 2.17 21.84 -21.67
N ILE A 148 3.49 21.63 -21.76
CA ILE A 148 4.39 22.50 -22.52
C ILE A 148 4.04 22.47 -24.01
N VAL A 149 3.89 21.28 -24.58
CA VAL A 149 3.57 21.10 -26.01
C VAL A 149 2.22 21.73 -26.35
N ALA A 150 1.19 21.49 -25.53
CA ALA A 150 -0.13 22.07 -25.74
C ALA A 150 -0.08 23.61 -25.69
N SER A 151 0.72 24.18 -24.79
CA SER A 151 0.87 25.63 -24.65
C SER A 151 1.61 26.25 -25.84
N ILE A 152 2.67 25.61 -26.33
CA ILE A 152 3.40 26.08 -27.52
C ILE A 152 2.50 26.04 -28.75
N LEU A 153 1.82 24.91 -29.00
CA LEU A 153 0.96 24.75 -30.18
C LEU A 153 -0.21 25.74 -30.20
N ASN A 154 -0.76 26.10 -29.04
CA ASN A 154 -1.80 27.10 -28.94
C ASN A 154 -1.25 28.54 -29.05
N GLY A 155 -0.05 28.82 -28.53
CA GLY A 155 0.59 30.13 -28.67
C GLY A 155 1.12 30.43 -30.08
N THR A 156 1.27 29.40 -30.93
CA THR A 156 1.60 29.54 -32.36
C THR A 156 0.39 29.76 -33.27
N LYS A 157 -0.84 29.75 -32.73
CA LYS A 157 -2.07 30.11 -33.44
C LYS A 157 -2.53 31.51 -33.05
#